data_AF-A0A961F6J5-F1
#
_entry.id   AF-A0A961F6J5-F1
#
_cell.length_a   1.000
_cell.length_b   1.000
_cell.length_c   1.000
_cell.angle_alpha   90.00
_cell.angle_beta   90.00
_cell.angle_gamma   90.00
#
_symmetry.space_group_name_H-M   'P 1'
#
loop_
_entity.id
_entity.type
_entity.pdbx_description
1 polymer ?
#
loop_
_entity_poly.entity_id
_entity_poly.type
_entity_poly.pdbx_seq_one_letter_code
_entity_poly.pdbx_strand_id
1 'polypeptide(L)'
;MAESARPITHGRVLKIALPIVISNATVPILGAVDTGVVGQMGLAAPIGAVGIGAIIIASLYWIFGFLRMGTTGLAGQAHGAGRDGEVTAILTRAV
;
A
#
# COMPACT_ATOMS: atom_id res chain seq x y z
N MET A 1 -4.10 -17.67 29.93
CA MET A 1 -5.32 -16.86 29.75
C MET A 1 -5.76 -17.01 28.31
N ALA A 2 -6.90 -17.64 28.07
CA ALA A 2 -7.44 -17.82 26.72
C ALA A 2 -7.92 -16.45 26.21
N GLU A 3 -7.28 -15.93 25.17
CA GLU A 3 -7.70 -14.71 24.50
C GLU A 3 -9.04 -14.98 23.82
N SER A 4 -10.11 -14.36 24.34
CA SER A 4 -11.42 -14.37 23.68
C SER A 4 -11.29 -13.61 22.37
N ALA A 5 -11.12 -14.34 21.26
CA ALA A 5 -11.09 -13.76 19.94
C ALA A 5 -12.41 -13.00 19.70
N ARG A 6 -12.36 -11.67 19.75
CA ARG A 6 -13.53 -10.82 19.53
C ARG A 6 -14.19 -11.20 18.20
N PRO A 7 -15.53 -11.31 18.14
CA PRO A 7 -16.23 -11.73 16.93
C PRO A 7 -15.85 -10.84 15.74
N ILE A 8 -15.62 -11.47 14.59
CA ILE A 8 -15.40 -10.76 13.33
C ILE A 8 -16.77 -10.27 12.84
N THR A 9 -16.99 -8.97 12.92
CA THR A 9 -18.22 -8.32 12.47
C THR A 9 -17.95 -7.51 11.22
N HIS A 10 -18.95 -7.39 10.34
CA HIS A 10 -18.88 -6.56 9.14
C HIS A 10 -18.45 -5.12 9.45
N GLY A 11 -18.97 -4.53 10.54
CA GLY A 11 -18.59 -3.18 10.97
C GLY A 11 -17.12 -3.06 11.38
N ARG A 12 -16.53 -4.10 11.99
CA ARG A 12 -15.09 -4.12 12.34
C ARG A 12 -14.22 -4.24 11.08
N VAL A 13 -14.61 -5.12 10.16
CA VAL A 13 -13.91 -5.28 8.88
C VAL A 13 -13.97 -3.96 8.10
N LEU A 14 -15.13 -3.32 8.02
CA LEU A 14 -15.30 -2.05 7.31
C LEU A 14 -14.44 -0.93 7.89
N LYS A 15 -14.34 -0.82 9.22
CA LYS A 15 -13.48 0.18 9.89
C LYS A 15 -11.99 0.03 9.54
N ILE A 16 -11.53 -1.19 9.27
CA ILE A 16 -10.15 -1.47 8.87
C ILE A 16 -9.98 -1.32 7.35
N ALA A 17 -10.92 -1.86 6.57
CA ALA A 17 -10.85 -1.89 5.12
C ALA A 17 -11.03 -0.51 4.49
N LEU A 18 -11.92 0.33 5.03
CA LEU A 18 -12.22 1.64 4.46
C LEU A 18 -10.98 2.55 4.30
N PRO A 19 -10.15 2.80 5.33
CA PRO A 19 -8.94 3.62 5.15
C PRO A 19 -7.96 2.97 4.18
N ILE A 20 -7.83 1.63 4.20
CA ILE A 20 -6.94 0.91 3.27
C ILE A 20 -7.39 1.09 1.83
N VAL A 21 -8.69 0.95 1.55
CA VAL A 21 -9.25 1.11 0.20
C VAL A 21 -9.07 2.54 -0.29
N ILE A 22 -9.35 3.54 0.56
CA ILE A 22 -9.13 4.95 0.22
C ILE A 22 -7.66 5.20 -0.10
N SER A 23 -6.73 4.72 0.73
CA SER A 23 -5.30 4.86 0.49
C SER A 23 -4.87 4.25 -0.84
N ASN A 24 -5.36 3.06 -1.19
CA ASN A 24 -5.03 2.42 -2.48
C ASN A 24 -5.72 3.08 -3.67
N ALA A 25 -6.88 3.71 -3.48
CA ALA A 25 -7.59 4.44 -4.53
C ALA A 25 -6.87 5.73 -4.95
N THR A 26 -5.99 6.28 -4.11
CA THR A 26 -5.25 7.52 -4.45
C THR A 26 -4.36 7.36 -5.68
N VAL A 27 -3.77 6.18 -5.88
CA VAL A 27 -2.86 5.88 -7.00
C VAL A 27 -3.56 6.01 -8.37
N PRO A 28 -4.69 5.31 -8.64
CA PRO A 28 -5.40 5.47 -9.90
C PRO A 28 -6.05 6.85 -10.06
N ILE A 29 -6.47 7.49 -8.95
CA ILE A 29 -7.00 8.86 -9.00
C ILE A 29 -5.91 9.83 -9.49
N LEU A 30 -4.68 9.73 -8.98
CA LEU A 30 -3.56 10.55 -9.42
C LEU A 30 -3.27 10.34 -10.91
N GLY A 31 -3.22 9.08 -11.38
CA GLY A 31 -2.99 8.78 -12.80
C GLY A 31 -4.10 9.33 -13.72
N ALA A 32 -5.36 9.30 -13.27
CA ALA A 32 -6.48 9.90 -14.00
C ALA A 32 -6.35 11.43 -14.08
N VAL A 33 -5.92 12.08 -12.99
CA VAL A 33 -5.66 13.52 -12.96
C VAL A 33 -4.50 13.89 -13.87
N ASP A 34 -3.37 13.17 -13.79
CA ASP A 34 -2.21 13.41 -14.65
C ASP A 34 -2.58 13.31 -16.12
N THR A 35 -3.34 12.27 -16.49
CA THR A 35 -3.83 12.06 -17.86
C THR A 35 -4.81 13.18 -18.28
N GLY A 36 -5.71 13.60 -17.39
CA GLY A 36 -6.68 14.66 -17.66
C GLY A 36 -6.03 16.03 -17.86
N VAL A 37 -5.03 16.37 -17.03
CA VAL A 37 -4.26 17.63 -17.14
C VAL A 37 -3.43 17.63 -18.41
N VAL A 38 -2.67 16.56 -18.66
CA VAL A 38 -1.81 16.44 -19.85
C VAL A 38 -2.63 16.36 -21.14
N GLY A 39 -3.83 15.77 -21.08
CA GLY A 39 -4.76 15.72 -22.20
C GLY A 39 -5.28 17.09 -22.65
N GLN A 40 -5.25 18.12 -21.80
CA GLN A 40 -5.59 19.49 -22.21
C GLN A 40 -4.62 20.05 -23.26
N MET A 41 -3.43 19.46 -23.44
CA MET A 41 -2.47 19.88 -24.46
C MET A 41 -2.86 19.45 -25.89
N GLY A 42 -3.90 18.63 -26.07
CA GLY A 42 -4.42 18.23 -27.39
C GLY A 42 -3.48 17.33 -28.21
N LEU A 43 -2.34 16.93 -27.67
CA LEU A 43 -1.35 16.07 -28.31
C LEU A 43 -1.38 14.67 -27.65
N ALA A 44 -1.31 13.62 -28.47
CA ALA A 44 -1.27 12.24 -27.97
C ALA A 44 0.08 11.88 -27.33
N ALA A 45 1.18 12.48 -27.78
CA ALA A 45 2.52 12.15 -27.32
C ALA A 45 2.75 12.44 -25.82
N PRO A 46 2.33 13.58 -25.25
CA PRO A 46 2.41 13.83 -23.82
C PRO A 46 1.60 12.83 -22.95
N ILE A 47 0.41 12.42 -23.38
CA ILE A 47 -0.38 11.40 -22.66
C ILE A 47 0.38 10.06 -22.64
N GLY A 48 0.95 9.67 -23.79
CA GLY A 48 1.80 8.47 -23.87
C GLY A 48 3.02 8.54 -22.96
N ALA A 49 3.65 9.71 -22.86
CA ALA A 49 4.80 9.92 -21.96
C ALA A 49 4.43 9.74 -20.48
N VAL A 50 3.27 10.25 -20.03
CA VAL A 50 2.76 10.03 -18.67
C VAL A 50 2.52 8.54 -18.40
N GLY A 51 1.86 7.84 -19.32
CA GLY A 51 1.58 6.42 -19.16
C GLY A 51 2.84 5.55 -19.06
N ILE A 52 3.81 5.78 -19.95
CA ILE A 52 5.09 5.05 -19.93
C ILE A 52 5.90 5.39 -18.68
N GLY A 53 5.98 6.69 -18.32
CA GLY A 53 6.67 7.12 -17.10
C GLY A 53 6.08 6.48 -15.85
N ALA A 54 4.75 6.44 -15.74
CA ALA A 54 4.06 5.79 -14.63
C ALA A 54 4.38 4.29 -14.54
N ILE A 55 4.38 3.56 -15.66
CA ILE A 55 4.71 2.12 -15.70
C ILE A 55 6.16 1.88 -15.28
N ILE A 56 7.12 2.69 -15.75
CA ILE A 56 8.53 2.55 -15.40
C ILE A 56 8.71 2.74 -13.89
N ILE A 57 8.18 3.83 -13.34
CA ILE A 57 8.27 4.12 -11.90
C ILE A 57 7.56 3.04 -11.08
N ALA A 58 6.36 2.62 -11.48
CA ALA A 58 5.63 1.54 -10.82
C ALA A 58 6.42 0.22 -10.84
N SER A 59 7.06 -0.12 -11.96
CA SER A 59 7.89 -1.32 -12.08
C SER A 59 9.10 -1.25 -11.14
N LEU A 60 9.76 -0.10 -11.04
CA LEU A 60 10.86 0.11 -10.09
C LEU A 60 10.39 -0.08 -8.64
N TYR A 61 9.24 0.49 -8.26
CA TYR A 61 8.65 0.27 -6.94
C TYR A 61 8.30 -1.22 -6.71
N TRP A 62 7.80 -1.92 -7.74
CA TRP A 62 7.41 -3.31 -7.63
C TRP A 62 8.60 -4.26 -7.42
N ILE A 63 9.78 -3.92 -7.95
CA ILE A 63 11.02 -4.68 -7.68
C ILE A 63 11.33 -4.72 -6.18
N PHE A 64 11.02 -3.64 -5.45
CA PHE A 64 11.17 -3.58 -3.99
C PHE A 64 9.95 -4.12 -3.22
N GLY A 65 8.95 -4.66 -3.91
CA GLY A 65 7.73 -5.22 -3.29
C GLY A 65 7.99 -6.35 -2.29
N PHE A 66 9.12 -7.06 -2.42
CA PHE A 66 9.54 -8.08 -1.47
C PHE A 66 9.84 -7.52 -0.08
N LEU A 67 10.27 -6.26 0.05
CA LEU A 67 10.55 -5.62 1.34
C LEU A 67 9.28 -5.52 2.19
N ARG A 68 8.16 -5.18 1.53
CA ARG A 68 6.85 -5.15 2.20
C ARG A 68 6.44 -6.54 2.67
N MET A 69 6.50 -7.54 1.80
CA MET A 69 6.05 -8.90 2.15
C MET A 69 6.97 -9.57 3.19
N GLY A 70 8.28 -9.32 3.13
CA GLY A 70 9.29 -9.86 4.05
C GLY A 70 9.20 -9.29 5.47
N THR A 71 8.88 -8.01 5.62
CA THR A 71 8.78 -7.34 6.93
C THR A 71 7.45 -7.63 7.64
N THR A 72 6.35 -7.74 6.89
CA THR A 72 5.02 -8.06 7.44
C THR A 72 5.01 -9.46 8.09
N GLY A 73 5.71 -10.44 7.49
CA GLY A 73 5.83 -11.79 8.05
C GLY A 73 6.58 -11.81 9.39
N LEU A 74 7.74 -11.15 9.46
CA LEU A 74 8.53 -11.04 10.70
C LEU A 74 7.76 -10.28 11.80
N ALA A 75 7.09 -9.19 11.45
CA ALA A 75 6.27 -8.43 12.39
C ALA A 75 5.10 -9.26 12.93
N GLY A 76 4.44 -10.07 12.07
CA GLY A 76 3.38 -10.98 12.50
C GLY A 76 3.86 -12.06 13.47
N GLN A 77 5.03 -12.64 13.24
CA GLN A 77 5.65 -13.61 14.15
C GLN A 77 6.06 -13.00 15.48
N ALA A 78 6.63 -11.78 15.47
CA ALA A 78 6.98 -11.06 16.69
C ALA A 78 5.74 -10.68 17.51
N HIS A 79 4.68 -10.23 16.84
CA HIS A 79 3.41 -9.89 17.47
C HIS A 79 2.72 -11.12 18.09
N GLY A 80 2.65 -12.25 17.36
CA GLY A 80 2.10 -13.49 17.87
C GLY A 80 2.87 -14.10 19.05
N ALA A 81 4.16 -13.77 19.18
CA ALA A 81 5.01 -14.17 20.30
C ALA A 81 5.01 -13.18 21.48
N GLY A 82 4.21 -12.10 21.42
CA GLY A 82 4.14 -11.07 22.47
C GLY A 82 5.42 -10.21 22.61
N ARG A 83 6.24 -10.12 21.55
CA ARG A 83 7.51 -9.37 21.54
C ARG A 83 7.33 -7.96 20.97
N ASP A 84 6.61 -7.09 21.67
CA ASP A 84 6.26 -5.74 21.19
C ASP A 84 7.48 -4.85 20.88
N GLY A 85 8.58 -5.02 21.62
CA GLY A 85 9.85 -4.35 21.33
C GLY A 85 10.45 -4.74 19.98
N GLU A 86 10.26 -5.99 19.57
CA GLU A 86 10.75 -6.49 18.28
C GLU A 86 9.86 -6.06 17.12
N VAL A 87 8.54 -5.99 17.33
CA VAL A 87 7.61 -5.38 16.36
C VAL A 87 8.03 -3.94 16.06
N THR A 88 8.34 -3.17 17.10
CA THR A 88 8.79 -1.77 16.95
C THR A 88 10.15 -1.69 16.26
N ALA A 89 11.09 -2.58 16.60
CA ALA A 89 12.40 -2.64 15.96
C ALA A 89 12.32 -3.05 14.48
N ILE A 90 11.37 -3.90 14.10
CA ILE A 90 11.13 -4.26 12.69
C ILE A 90 10.62 -3.02 11.93
N LEU A 91 9.70 -2.25 12.52
CA LEU A 91 9.20 -1.01 11.90
C LEU A 91 10.31 0.02 11.65
N THR A 92 11.27 0.17 12.56
CA THR A 92 12.37 1.14 12.40
C THR A 92 13.45 0.69 11.42
N ARG A 93 13.58 -0.62 11.17
CA ARG A 93 14.58 -1.19 10.24
C ARG A 93 14.04 -1.41 8.83
N ALA A 94 12.72 -1.46 8.67
CA ALA A 94 12.03 -1.79 7.43
C ALA A 94 11.79 -0.60 6.49
N VAL A 95 12.03 0.63 6.96
CA VAL A 95 11.82 1.89 6.22
C VAL A 95 13.12 2.36 5.57
#